data_AF-A0A7C7DK63-F1
#
_entry.id   AF-A0A7C7DK63-F1
#
_cell.length_a   1.000
_cell.length_b   1.000
_cell.length_c   1.000
_cell.angle_alpha   90.00
_cell.angle_beta   90.00
_cell.angle_gamma   90.00
#
_symmetry.space_group_name_H-M   'P 1'
#
loop_
_entity.id
_entity.type
_entity.pdbx_description
1 polymer ?
#
loop_
_entity_poly.entity_id
_entity_poly.type
_entity_poly.pdbx_seq_one_letter_code
_entity_poly.pdbx_strand_id
1 'polypeptide(L)'
;MRSYIIEKIEHYKAELLQALDRNDYLSAIKLRAVQKELEELLSVLDEQKDAFPGAENDLQNYYTTIEAAKILGVHPSSVTRRAASLQGKRISGRWYYPKKVIDEEKIRTQGRKKPGRKRRL
;
A
#
# COMPACT_ATOMS: atom_id res chain seq x y z
N MET A 1 14.63 9.60 -2.60
CA MET A 1 15.59 8.49 -2.77
C MET A 1 15.56 7.92 -4.18
N ARG A 2 14.40 7.47 -4.71
CA ARG A 2 14.26 6.97 -6.10
C ARG A 2 14.71 7.97 -7.17
N SER A 3 14.25 9.23 -7.10
CA SER A 3 14.64 10.28 -8.05
C SER A 3 16.16 10.54 -8.07
N TYR A 4 16.81 10.48 -6.90
CA TYR A 4 18.26 10.64 -6.77
C TYR A 4 19.04 9.50 -7.44
N ILE A 5 18.53 8.26 -7.36
CA ILE A 5 19.15 7.10 -8.03
C ILE A 5 19.02 7.25 -9.56
N ILE A 6 17.85 7.68 -10.05
CA ILE A 6 17.62 7.91 -11.48
C ILE A 6 18.55 9.00 -12.02
N GLU A 7 18.66 10.14 -11.35
CA GLU A 7 19.58 11.22 -11.72
C GLU A 7 21.04 10.73 -11.76
N LYS A 8 21.44 9.87 -10.82
CA LYS A 8 22.78 9.29 -10.81
C LYS A 8 23.02 8.30 -11.95
N ILE A 9 22.04 7.49 -12.33
CA ILE A 9 22.14 6.59 -13.49
C ILE A 9 22.32 7.41 -14.78
N GLU A 10 21.56 8.48 -14.97
CA GLU A 10 21.69 9.36 -16.13
C GLU A 10 23.06 10.03 -16.20
N HIS A 11 23.57 10.48 -15.06
CA HIS A 11 24.91 11.06 -14.95
C HIS A 11 26.01 10.07 -15.34
N TYR A 12 25.99 8.84 -14.81
CA TYR A 12 27.01 7.83 -15.14
C TYR A 12 26.90 7.35 -16.59
N LYS A 13 25.70 7.37 -17.18
CA LYS A 13 25.51 7.08 -18.61
C LYS A 13 26.21 8.12 -19.49
N ALA A 14 26.13 9.40 -19.11
CA ALA A 14 26.82 10.48 -19.82
C ALA A 14 28.35 10.36 -19.68
N GLU A 15 28.86 10.05 -18.49
CA GLU A 15 30.30 9.84 -18.26
C GLU A 15 30.83 8.60 -18.99
N LEU A 16 30.04 7.53 -19.08
CA LEU A 16 30.41 6.32 -19.81
C LEU A 16 30.55 6.59 -21.31
N LEU A 17 29.63 7.36 -21.90
CA LEU A 17 29.75 7.78 -23.30
C LEU A 17 31.02 8.62 -23.53
N GLN A 18 31.32 9.56 -22.64
CA GLN A 18 32.55 10.35 -22.73
C GLN A 18 33.83 9.50 -22.58
N ALA A 19 33.82 8.48 -21.72
CA ALA A 19 34.95 7.56 -21.57
C ALA A 19 35.16 6.70 -22.83
N LEU A 20 34.08 6.25 -23.46
CA LEU A 20 34.12 5.52 -24.73
C LEU A 20 34.62 6.40 -25.88
N ASP A 21 34.16 7.65 -25.97
CA ASP A 21 34.63 8.63 -26.97
C ASP A 21 36.13 8.91 -26.83
N ARG A 22 36.66 8.82 -25.61
CA ARG A 22 38.09 8.99 -25.31
C ARG A 22 38.91 7.69 -25.43
N ASN A 23 38.28 6.56 -25.81
CA ASN A 23 38.86 5.23 -25.80
C ASN A 23 39.44 4.80 -24.44
N ASP A 24 38.92 5.33 -23.33
CA ASP A 24 39.30 4.93 -21.98
C ASP A 24 38.40 3.77 -21.50
N TYR A 25 38.77 2.58 -21.95
CA TYR A 25 38.01 1.36 -21.67
C TYR A 25 38.05 0.96 -20.19
N LEU A 26 39.12 1.30 -19.46
CA LEU A 26 39.23 1.00 -18.02
C LEU A 26 38.21 1.79 -17.22
N SER A 27 38.08 3.09 -17.51
CA SER A 27 37.06 3.93 -16.90
C SER A 27 35.65 3.52 -17.34
N ALA A 28 35.45 3.19 -18.62
CA ALA A 28 34.16 2.71 -19.12
C ALA A 28 33.69 1.42 -18.43
N ILE A 29 34.58 0.45 -18.20
CA ILE A 29 34.25 -0.80 -17.48
C ILE A 29 33.83 -0.51 -16.04
N LYS A 30 34.55 0.38 -15.33
CA LYS A 30 34.21 0.77 -13.95
C LYS A 30 32.86 1.48 -13.89
N LEU A 31 32.63 2.43 -14.78
CA LEU A 31 31.36 3.17 -14.87
C LEU A 31 30.19 2.23 -15.19
N ARG A 32 30.41 1.23 -16.05
CA ARG A 32 29.39 0.22 -16.36
C ARG A 32 29.04 -0.65 -15.15
N ALA A 33 30.03 -1.02 -14.34
CA ALA A 33 29.80 -1.79 -13.12
C ALA A 33 28.94 -1.00 -12.11
N VAL A 34 29.30 0.27 -11.88
CA VAL A 34 28.55 1.17 -10.98
C VAL A 34 27.13 1.41 -11.49
N GLN A 35 26.95 1.63 -12.80
CA GLN A 35 25.63 1.79 -13.40
C GLN A 35 24.76 0.56 -13.17
N LYS A 36 25.31 -0.65 -13.33
CA LYS A 36 24.58 -1.90 -13.14
C LYS A 36 24.13 -2.08 -11.68
N GLU A 37 24.99 -1.77 -10.71
CA GLU A 37 24.62 -1.83 -9.28
C GLU A 37 23.47 -0.87 -8.95
N LEU A 38 23.46 0.32 -9.53
CA LEU A 38 22.37 1.29 -9.34
C LEU A 38 21.06 0.83 -10.01
N GLU A 39 21.14 0.21 -11.18
CA GLU A 39 19.99 -0.41 -11.86
C GLU A 39 19.42 -1.59 -11.04
N GLU A 40 20.28 -2.44 -10.47
CA GLU A 40 19.87 -3.51 -9.57
C GLU A 40 19.21 -2.96 -8.29
N LEU A 41 19.76 -1.90 -7.69
CA LEU A 41 19.14 -1.21 -6.55
C LEU A 41 17.78 -0.60 -6.92
N LEU A 42 17.66 -0.02 -8.11
CA LEU A 42 16.40 0.51 -8.61
C LEU A 42 15.38 -0.61 -8.83
N SER A 43 15.81 -1.76 -9.38
CA SER A 43 14.98 -2.95 -9.54
C SER A 43 14.50 -3.48 -8.20
N VAL A 44 15.36 -3.57 -7.19
CA VAL A 44 14.95 -4.01 -5.84
C VAL A 44 13.97 -3.01 -5.21
N LEU A 45 14.14 -1.71 -5.42
CA LEU A 45 13.20 -0.70 -4.94
C LEU A 45 11.85 -0.78 -5.65
N ASP A 46 11.86 -1.07 -6.96
CA ASP A 46 10.65 -1.25 -7.75
C ASP A 46 9.97 -2.58 -7.42
N GLU A 47 10.73 -3.65 -7.21
CA GLU A 47 10.24 -4.93 -6.67
C GLU A 47 9.72 -4.77 -5.25
N GLN A 48 10.27 -3.91 -4.39
CA GLN A 48 9.68 -3.63 -3.08
C GLN A 48 8.38 -2.82 -3.17
N LYS A 49 8.25 -1.99 -4.19
CA LYS A 49 7.01 -1.28 -4.52
C LYS A 49 5.96 -2.26 -5.07
N ASP A 50 6.38 -3.22 -5.88
CA ASP A 50 5.55 -4.27 -6.48
C ASP A 50 5.40 -5.51 -5.57
N ALA A 51 6.19 -5.63 -4.50
CA ALA A 51 6.11 -6.65 -3.43
C ALA A 51 4.91 -6.42 -2.50
N PHE A 52 4.05 -5.45 -2.84
CA PHE A 52 2.63 -5.54 -2.57
C PHE A 52 1.85 -6.10 -3.79
N PRO A 53 2.09 -7.33 -4.29
CA PRO A 53 1.31 -7.90 -5.40
C PRO A 53 -0.05 -8.41 -4.91
N GLY A 54 -0.59 -7.78 -3.86
CA GLY A 54 -1.89 -8.07 -3.27
C GLY A 54 -2.76 -6.84 -3.08
N ALA A 55 -2.23 -5.61 -3.05
CA ALA A 55 -3.00 -4.45 -2.56
C ALA A 55 -4.09 -3.95 -3.53
N GLU A 56 -3.87 -4.00 -4.85
CA GLU A 56 -4.87 -3.53 -5.81
C GLU A 56 -6.06 -4.51 -5.97
N ASN A 57 -5.81 -5.82 -5.93
CA ASN A 57 -6.87 -6.83 -5.85
C ASN A 57 -7.46 -6.95 -4.44
N ASP A 58 -6.69 -6.66 -3.39
CA ASP A 58 -7.23 -6.64 -2.03
C ASP A 58 -8.22 -5.50 -1.87
N LEU A 59 -7.93 -4.27 -2.30
CA LEU A 59 -8.80 -3.11 -2.05
C LEU A 59 -10.24 -3.27 -2.57
N GLN A 60 -10.45 -4.01 -3.66
CA GLN A 60 -11.81 -4.36 -4.13
C GLN A 60 -12.59 -5.23 -3.14
N ASN A 61 -11.89 -5.96 -2.26
CA ASN A 61 -12.44 -6.80 -1.21
C ASN A 61 -12.56 -6.10 0.14
N TYR A 62 -12.33 -4.78 0.23
CA TYR A 62 -12.56 -4.00 1.45
C TYR A 62 -13.65 -2.94 1.24
N TYR A 63 -14.34 -2.61 2.32
CA TYR A 63 -15.18 -1.44 2.46
C TYR A 63 -14.40 -0.32 3.16
N THR A 64 -14.64 0.90 2.72
CA THR A 64 -14.26 2.08 3.50
C THR A 64 -15.07 2.15 4.80
N THR A 65 -14.61 2.98 5.75
CA THR A 65 -15.33 3.20 7.00
C THR A 65 -16.79 3.65 6.79
N ILE A 66 -17.02 4.48 5.78
CA ILE A 66 -18.35 5.03 5.47
C ILE A 66 -19.25 3.92 4.90
N GLU A 67 -18.73 3.08 4.01
CA GLU A 67 -19.49 1.97 3.44
C GLU A 67 -19.82 0.91 4.48
N ALA A 68 -18.83 0.50 5.29
CA ALA A 68 -19.03 -0.44 6.37
C ALA A 68 -20.08 0.07 7.38
N ALA A 69 -20.06 1.37 7.69
CA ALA A 69 -21.05 2.01 8.55
C ALA A 69 -22.47 1.92 7.96
N LYS A 70 -22.62 2.18 6.65
CA LYS A 70 -23.91 2.06 5.95
C LYS A 70 -24.43 0.63 5.96
N ILE A 71 -23.58 -0.36 5.73
CA ILE A 71 -23.96 -1.78 5.68
C ILE A 71 -24.42 -2.29 7.05
N LEU A 72 -23.70 -1.89 8.11
CA LEU A 72 -24.02 -2.25 9.49
C LEU A 72 -25.12 -1.38 10.11
N GLY A 73 -25.51 -0.28 9.44
CA GLY A 73 -26.51 0.68 9.96
C GLY A 73 -26.07 1.41 11.23
N VAL A 74 -24.77 1.69 11.37
CA VAL A 74 -24.17 2.34 12.56
C VAL A 74 -23.42 3.61 12.18
N HIS A 75 -23.09 4.44 13.17
CA HIS A 75 -22.24 5.62 12.95
C HIS A 75 -20.80 5.20 12.59
N PRO A 76 -20.09 5.90 11.67
CA PRO A 76 -18.70 5.59 11.31
C PRO A 76 -17.73 5.49 12.50
N SER A 77 -17.89 6.35 13.50
CA SER A 77 -17.08 6.29 14.74
C SER A 77 -17.27 4.99 15.52
N SER A 78 -18.43 4.34 15.42
CA SER A 78 -18.68 3.03 16.03
C SER A 78 -18.03 1.90 15.26
N VAL A 79 -17.75 2.10 13.97
CA VAL A 79 -16.98 1.16 13.13
C VAL A 79 -15.50 1.28 13.46
N THR A 80 -14.96 2.51 13.52
CA THR A 80 -13.55 2.75 13.87
C THR A 80 -13.23 2.30 15.29
N ARG A 81 -14.14 2.51 16.25
CA ARG A 81 -13.98 1.99 17.62
C ARG A 81 -13.90 0.46 17.67
N ARG A 82 -14.59 -0.23 16.75
CA ARG A 82 -14.58 -1.70 16.63
C ARG A 82 -13.56 -2.18 15.60
N ALA A 83 -12.59 -1.36 15.22
CA ALA A 83 -11.68 -1.71 14.13
C ALA A 83 -10.91 -3.00 14.37
N ALA A 84 -10.44 -3.23 15.60
CA ALA A 84 -9.76 -4.48 15.96
C ALA A 84 -10.67 -5.72 15.79
N SER A 85 -11.93 -5.63 16.21
CA SER A 85 -12.89 -6.74 16.08
C SER A 85 -13.33 -7.00 14.64
N LEU A 86 -13.39 -5.96 13.81
CA LEU A 86 -13.78 -6.03 12.41
C LEU A 86 -12.59 -6.28 11.46
N GLN A 87 -11.42 -6.66 12.01
CA GLN A 87 -10.18 -6.87 11.24
C GLN A 87 -9.82 -5.69 10.34
N GLY A 88 -10.06 -4.47 10.81
CA GLY A 88 -9.76 -3.25 10.09
C GLY A 88 -8.27 -3.09 9.87
N LYS A 89 -7.87 -2.74 8.65
CA LYS A 89 -6.49 -2.40 8.29
C LYS A 89 -6.39 -0.91 8.03
N ARG A 90 -5.27 -0.30 8.43
CA ARG A 90 -4.98 1.11 8.16
C ARG A 90 -4.05 1.21 6.96
N ILE A 91 -4.54 1.77 5.86
CA ILE A 91 -3.80 1.94 4.60
C ILE A 91 -3.79 3.43 4.27
N SER A 92 -2.61 4.02 4.08
CA SER A 92 -2.44 5.45 3.75
C SER A 92 -3.23 6.39 4.67
N GLY A 93 -3.26 6.09 5.96
CA GLY A 93 -3.94 6.88 6.99
C GLY A 93 -5.45 6.65 7.12
N ARG A 94 -6.08 5.88 6.22
CA ARG A 94 -7.52 5.57 6.23
C ARG A 94 -7.80 4.13 6.69
N TRP A 95 -8.97 3.90 7.29
CA TRP A 95 -9.41 2.58 7.74
C TRP A 95 -10.21 1.86 6.64
N TYR A 96 -9.81 0.61 6.39
CA TYR A 96 -10.45 -0.31 5.45
C TYR A 96 -10.84 -1.60 6.16
N TYR A 97 -11.98 -2.17 5.80
CA TYR A 97 -12.59 -3.33 6.46
C TYR A 97 -12.88 -4.43 5.46
N PRO A 98 -12.49 -5.70 5.69
CA PRO A 98 -12.77 -6.78 4.73
C PRO A 98 -14.28 -6.94 4.51
N LYS A 99 -14.72 -7.02 3.25
CA LYS A 99 -16.14 -7.18 2.88
C LYS A 99 -16.78 -8.40 3.56
N LYS A 100 -16.10 -9.56 3.50
CA LYS A 100 -16.53 -10.81 4.13
C LYS A 100 -16.89 -10.64 5.61
N VAL A 101 -16.01 -10.00 6.37
CA VAL A 101 -16.18 -9.80 7.82
C VAL A 101 -17.36 -8.85 8.11
N ILE A 102 -17.51 -7.78 7.32
CA ILE A 102 -18.61 -6.83 7.48
C ILE A 102 -19.96 -7.46 7.13
N ASP A 103 -20.02 -8.26 6.06
CA ASP A 103 -21.24 -8.94 5.62
C ASP A 103 -21.67 -10.02 6.64
N GLU A 104 -20.73 -10.77 7.21
CA GLU A 104 -20.98 -11.71 8.31
C GLU A 104 -21.50 -10.99 9.58
N GLU A 105 -20.88 -9.88 9.96
CA GLU A 105 -21.33 -9.10 11.13
C GLU A 105 -22.70 -8.46 10.91
N LYS A 106 -23.07 -8.09 9.67
CA LYS A 106 -24.43 -7.65 9.34
C LYS A 106 -25.45 -8.75 9.62
N ILE A 107 -25.18 -9.99 9.18
CA ILE A 107 -26.06 -11.14 9.43
C ILE A 107 -26.18 -11.38 10.94
N ARG A 108 -25.06 -11.33 11.66
CA ARG A 108 -25.02 -11.53 13.11
C ARG A 108 -25.79 -10.45 13.89
N THR A 109 -25.72 -9.20 13.44
CA THR A 109 -26.38 -8.07 14.11
C THR A 109 -27.88 -7.99 13.81
N GLN A 110 -28.34 -8.48 12.65
CA GLN A 110 -29.78 -8.60 12.35
C GLN A 110 -30.50 -9.56 13.32
N GLY A 111 -29.82 -10.57 13.84
CA GLY A 111 -30.38 -11.49 14.85
C GLY A 111 -30.43 -10.93 16.28
N ARG A 112 -29.77 -9.79 16.57
CA ARG A 112 -29.74 -9.23 17.93
C ARG A 112 -30.92 -8.28 18.15
N LYS A 113 -31.90 -8.73 18.94
CA LYS A 113 -32.92 -7.83 19.52
C LYS A 113 -32.22 -6.75 20.35
N LYS A 114 -32.47 -5.48 20.04
CA LYS A 114 -31.99 -4.36 20.86
C LYS A 114 -32.50 -4.55 22.28
N PRO A 115 -31.65 -4.48 23.33
CA PRO A 115 -32.15 -4.47 24.70
C PRO A 115 -33.05 -3.25 24.85
N GLY A 116 -34.31 -3.49 25.19
CA GLY A 116 -35.31 -2.44 25.34
C GLY A 116 -34.83 -1.43 26.36
N ARG A 117 -34.83 -0.14 25.97
CA ARG A 117 -34.66 0.97 26.91
C ARG A 117 -35.84 0.91 27.87
N LYS A 118 -35.64 0.48 29.11
CA LYS A 118 -36.67 0.57 30.15
C LYS A 118 -37.11 2.04 30.23
N ARG A 119 -38.41 2.30 29.99
CA ARG A 119 -39.01 3.60 30.28
C ARG A 119 -38.77 3.86 31.77
N ARG A 120 -38.13 4.99 32.09
CA ARG A 120 -38.09 5.48 33.47
C ARG A 120 -39.51 5.92 33.80
N LEU A 121 -40.11 5.28 34.81
CA LEU A 121 -41.32 5.76 35.48
C LEU A 121 -41.01 7.07 36.21
#